data_AF-A0A2I1G882-F1
#
_entry.id   AF-A0A2I1G882-F1
#
_cell.length_a   1.000
_cell.length_b   1.000
_cell.length_c   1.000
_cell.angle_alpha   90.00
_cell.angle_beta   90.00
_cell.angle_gamma   90.00
#
_symmetry.space_group_name_H-M   'P 1'
#
loop_
_entity.id
_entity.type
_entity.pdbx_description
1 polymer ?
#
loop_
_entity_poly.entity_id
_entity_poly.type
_entity_poly.pdbx_seq_one_letter_code
_entity_poly.pdbx_strand_id
1 'polypeptide(L)'
;MSQTSEVTSTGYEILREAARRDLQIYTNKMANQMKKKNKRPNKYEVGDLVRISIPKIDRSGTDCPKLPCKIIKMTENNQYLLGTKFGIINILLFTWRN
;
A
#
# COMPACT_ATOMS: atom_id res chain seq x y z
N MET A 1 -7.82 55.82 -28.65
CA MET A 1 -7.16 55.61 -27.34
C MET A 1 -7.37 54.15 -26.97
N SER A 2 -6.28 53.38 -27.02
CA SER A 2 -6.24 51.93 -26.82
C SER A 2 -6.27 51.59 -25.33
N GLN A 3 -7.27 50.84 -24.87
CA GLN A 3 -7.32 50.31 -23.50
C GLN A 3 -7.81 48.84 -23.40
N THR A 4 -8.03 48.14 -24.52
CA THR A 4 -8.56 46.76 -24.52
C THR A 4 -7.49 45.65 -24.52
N SER A 5 -6.22 45.99 -24.76
CA SER A 5 -5.12 45.02 -24.90
C SER A 5 -4.46 44.61 -23.57
N GLU A 6 -4.47 45.47 -22.54
CA GLU A 6 -3.78 45.17 -21.27
C GLU A 6 -4.60 44.29 -20.33
N VAL A 7 -5.93 44.47 -20.31
CA VAL A 7 -6.85 43.68 -19.47
C VAL A 7 -6.96 42.24 -19.97
N THR A 8 -6.93 42.03 -21.28
CA THR A 8 -6.96 40.72 -21.91
C THR A 8 -5.67 39.94 -21.64
N SER A 9 -4.50 40.59 -21.75
CA SER A 9 -3.21 39.97 -21.42
C SER A 9 -3.14 39.47 -19.97
N THR A 10 -3.67 40.26 -19.03
CA THR A 10 -3.68 39.90 -17.60
C THR A 10 -4.57 38.67 -17.34
N GLY A 11 -5.75 38.61 -17.95
CA GLY A 11 -6.65 37.46 -17.82
C GLY A 11 -6.10 36.17 -18.42
N TYR A 12 -5.48 36.25 -19.60
CA TYR A 12 -4.84 35.10 -20.24
C TYR A 12 -3.67 34.56 -19.41
N GLU A 13 -2.87 35.43 -18.80
CA GLU A 13 -1.80 34.99 -17.90
C GLU A 13 -2.32 34.30 -16.64
N ILE A 14 -3.38 34.83 -16.03
CA ILE A 14 -4.03 34.20 -14.87
C ILE A 14 -4.55 32.80 -15.22
N LEU A 15 -5.20 32.65 -16.38
CA LEU A 15 -5.69 31.36 -16.86
C LEU A 15 -4.54 30.38 -17.12
N ARG A 16 -3.42 30.87 -17.67
CA ARG A 16 -2.23 30.06 -17.95
C ARG A 16 -1.55 29.59 -16.67
N GLU A 17 -1.47 30.46 -15.66
CA GLU A 17 -0.93 30.13 -14.33
C GLU A 17 -1.82 29.13 -13.59
N ALA A 18 -3.15 29.28 -13.67
CA ALA A 18 -4.09 28.31 -13.11
C ALA A 18 -3.90 26.92 -13.74
N ALA A 19 -3.87 26.85 -15.08
CA ALA A 19 -3.66 25.59 -15.80
C ALA A 19 -2.32 24.92 -15.44
N ARG A 20 -1.24 25.71 -15.26
CA ARG A 20 0.07 25.19 -14.80
C ARG A 20 -0.01 24.59 -13.40
N ARG A 21 -0.68 25.27 -12.47
CA ARG A 21 -0.87 24.77 -11.09
C ARG A 21 -1.66 23.46 -11.09
N ASP A 22 -2.74 23.38 -11.87
CA ASP A 22 -3.55 22.17 -11.96
C ASP A 22 -2.75 20.97 -12.50
N LEU A 23 -1.93 21.20 -13.52
CA LEU A 23 -1.06 20.17 -14.08
C LEU A 23 -0.01 19.69 -13.05
N GLN A 24 0.54 20.62 -12.26
CA GLN A 24 1.48 20.31 -11.18
C GLN A 24 0.81 19.50 -10.06
N ILE A 25 -0.40 19.87 -9.66
CA ILE A 25 -1.20 19.15 -8.65
C ILE A 25 -1.51 17.73 -9.14
N TYR A 26 -1.94 17.59 -10.40
CA TYR A 26 -2.23 16.30 -11.00
C TYR A 26 -0.99 15.39 -11.05
N THR A 27 0.15 15.94 -11.47
CA THR A 27 1.42 15.20 -11.53
C THR A 27 1.86 14.72 -10.15
N ASN A 28 1.77 15.58 -9.13
CA ASN A 28 2.08 15.22 -7.75
C ASN A 28 1.15 14.13 -7.22
N LYS A 29 -0.16 14.20 -7.55
CA LYS A 29 -1.13 13.17 -7.17
C LYS A 29 -0.79 11.81 -7.81
N MET A 30 -0.45 11.79 -9.09
CA MET A 30 -0.01 10.57 -9.77
C MET A 30 1.28 10.01 -9.17
N ALA A 31 2.27 10.85 -8.92
CA ALA A 31 3.53 10.43 -8.30
C ALA A 31 3.29 9.84 -6.90
N ASN A 32 2.39 10.42 -6.10
CA ASN A 32 2.03 9.90 -4.79
C ASN A 32 1.29 8.55 -4.88
N GLN A 33 0.41 8.37 -5.86
CA GLN A 33 -0.24 7.08 -6.10
C GLN A 33 0.76 6.00 -6.56
N MET A 34 1.72 6.36 -7.41
CA MET A 34 2.80 5.45 -7.82
C MET A 34 3.76 5.12 -6.67
N LYS A 35 4.05 6.10 -5.81
CA LYS A 35 4.85 5.91 -4.58
C LYS A 35 4.10 5.14 -3.50
N LYS A 36 2.77 5.05 -3.58
CA LYS A 36 1.92 4.21 -2.72
C LYS A 36 2.19 2.75 -3.05
N LYS A 37 3.36 2.28 -2.62
CA LYS A 37 3.72 0.87 -2.62
C LYS A 37 2.62 0.15 -1.82
N ASN A 38 1.86 -0.71 -2.48
CA ASN A 38 1.04 -1.75 -1.85
C ASN A 38 1.93 -2.80 -1.13
N LYS A 39 3.07 -2.38 -0.57
CA LYS A 39 3.98 -3.28 0.11
C LYS A 39 3.40 -3.52 1.49
N ARG A 40 3.04 -4.78 1.70
CA ARG A 40 2.91 -5.37 3.03
C ARG A 40 4.04 -4.81 3.91
N PRO A 41 3.75 -4.42 5.15
CA PRO A 41 4.78 -3.89 6.02
C PRO A 41 5.91 -4.93 6.11
N ASN A 42 7.15 -4.46 5.99
CA ASN A 42 8.34 -5.33 6.01
C ASN A 42 8.55 -5.96 7.41
N LYS A 43 7.90 -5.40 8.44
CA LYS A 43 7.98 -5.84 9.82
C LYS A 43 6.57 -5.82 10.40
N TYR A 44 6.29 -6.79 11.25
CA TYR A 44 5.04 -6.87 11.99
C TYR A 44 5.35 -6.88 13.48
N GLU A 45 4.43 -6.37 14.28
CA GLU A 45 4.58 -6.33 15.73
C GLU A 45 3.74 -7.42 16.41
N VAL A 46 4.12 -7.74 17.64
CA VAL A 46 3.33 -8.66 18.47
C VAL A 46 1.97 -8.01 18.74
N GLY A 47 0.90 -8.72 18.42
CA GLY A 47 -0.46 -8.22 18.51
C GLY A 47 -1.12 -7.94 17.15
N ASP A 48 -0.35 -7.79 16.08
CA ASP A 48 -0.87 -7.50 14.75
C ASP A 48 -1.72 -8.65 14.20
N LEU A 49 -2.78 -8.28 13.48
CA LEU A 49 -3.60 -9.22 12.71
C LEU A 49 -3.04 -9.34 11.29
N VAL A 50 -2.62 -10.54 10.92
CA VAL A 50 -2.04 -10.85 9.61
C VAL A 50 -2.87 -11.89 8.87
N ARG A 51 -2.79 -11.88 7.54
CA ARG A 51 -3.46 -12.87 6.68
C ARG A 51 -2.41 -13.69 5.94
N ILE A 52 -2.45 -15.00 6.16
CA ILE A 52 -1.44 -15.94 5.64
C ILE A 52 -2.08 -16.76 4.53
N SER A 53 -1.34 -16.97 3.44
CA SER A 53 -1.81 -17.83 2.35
C SER A 53 -1.65 -19.30 2.73
N ILE A 54 -2.74 -20.06 2.67
CA ILE A 54 -2.71 -21.51 2.80
C ILE A 54 -2.22 -22.09 1.46
N PRO A 55 -1.20 -22.96 1.44
CA PRO A 55 -0.72 -23.57 0.21
C PRO A 55 -1.83 -24.43 -0.42
N LYS A 56 -1.76 -24.63 -1.74
CA LYS A 56 -2.78 -25.41 -2.48
C LYS A 56 -2.89 -26.86 -2.01
N ILE A 57 -1.80 -27.43 -1.48
CA ILE A 57 -1.75 -28.83 -1.01
C ILE A 57 -2.68 -29.03 0.18
N ASP A 58 -2.73 -28.04 1.08
CA ASP A 58 -3.51 -28.11 2.32
C ASP A 58 -4.92 -27.52 2.17
N ARG A 59 -5.32 -27.14 0.94
CA ARG A 59 -6.54 -26.37 0.68
C ARG A 59 -7.44 -27.07 -0.32
N SER A 60 -8.71 -27.30 0.03
CA SER A 60 -9.71 -27.75 -0.94
C SER A 60 -10.13 -26.62 -1.89
N GLY A 61 -10.73 -26.95 -3.04
CA GLY A 61 -11.14 -25.96 -4.03
C GLY A 61 -12.13 -24.90 -3.49
N THR A 62 -12.89 -25.25 -2.45
CA THR A 62 -13.92 -24.41 -1.84
C THR A 62 -13.37 -23.57 -0.68
N ASP A 63 -12.19 -23.91 -0.16
CA ASP A 63 -11.65 -23.26 1.04
C ASP A 63 -11.06 -21.87 0.76
N CYS A 64 -11.18 -21.01 1.77
CA CYS A 64 -10.61 -19.67 1.73
C CYS A 64 -9.07 -19.76 1.64
N PRO A 65 -8.41 -19.12 0.66
CA PRO A 65 -6.95 -19.17 0.51
C PRO A 65 -6.18 -18.43 1.60
N LYS A 66 -6.87 -17.70 2.49
CA LYS A 66 -6.24 -16.78 3.44
C LYS A 66 -6.75 -17.04 4.85
N LEU A 67 -5.84 -17.38 5.75
CA LEU A 67 -6.13 -17.57 7.17
C LEU A 67 -5.83 -16.29 7.95
N PRO A 68 -6.78 -15.72 8.72
CA PRO A 68 -6.51 -14.64 9.65
C PRO A 68 -5.81 -15.18 10.91
N CYS A 69 -4.70 -14.56 11.27
CA CYS A 69 -3.87 -14.95 12.41
C CYS A 69 -3.47 -13.70 13.20
N LYS A 70 -3.18 -13.85 14.50
CA LYS A 70 -2.59 -12.82 15.35
C LYS A 70 -1.14 -13.18 15.65
N ILE A 71 -0.22 -12.22 15.60
CA ILE A 71 1.17 -12.46 16.00
C ILE A 71 1.24 -12.53 17.53
N ILE A 72 1.67 -13.65 18.07
CA ILE A 72 1.80 -13.89 19.52
C ILE A 72 3.22 -13.57 19.99
N LYS A 73 4.24 -13.98 19.23
CA LYS A 73 5.63 -13.83 19.64
C LYS A 73 6.53 -13.69 18.42
N MET A 74 7.61 -12.92 18.58
CA MET A 74 8.74 -12.90 17.65
C MET A 74 9.86 -13.75 18.24
N THR A 75 10.38 -14.68 17.46
CA THR A 75 11.58 -15.47 17.79
C THR A 75 12.81 -14.72 17.27
N GLU A 76 13.98 -14.98 17.86
CA GLU A 76 15.26 -14.34 17.54
C GLU A 76 15.66 -14.46 16.05
N ASN A 77 15.14 -15.45 15.33
CA ASN A 77 15.46 -15.72 13.92
C ASN A 77 14.49 -15.06 12.91
N ASN A 78 13.90 -13.90 13.23
CA ASN A 78 12.88 -13.23 12.41
C ASN A 78 11.64 -14.10 12.10
N GLN A 79 11.37 -15.10 12.94
CA GLN A 79 10.20 -15.97 12.81
C GLN A 79 9.07 -15.47 13.71
N TYR A 80 7.83 -15.63 13.24
CA TYR A 80 6.64 -15.18 13.96
C TYR A 80 5.81 -16.38 14.39
N LEU A 81 5.53 -16.44 15.68
CA LEU A 81 4.56 -17.38 16.24
C LEU A 81 3.16 -16.80 16.07
N LEU A 82 2.27 -17.57 15.43
CA LEU A 82 0.97 -17.07 15.01
C LEU A 82 -0.14 -17.81 15.75
N GLY A 83 -1.01 -17.05 16.38
CA GLY A 83 -2.22 -17.51 17.02
C GLY A 83 -3.39 -17.51 16.04
N THR A 84 -4.04 -18.64 15.90
CA THR A 84 -5.32 -18.77 15.21
C THR A 84 -6.38 -19.24 16.19
N LYS A 85 -7.67 -19.16 15.80
CA LYS A 85 -8.76 -19.71 16.59
C LYS A 85 -8.57 -21.20 16.93
N PHE A 86 -7.88 -21.94 16.06
CA PHE A 86 -7.69 -23.38 16.17
C PHE A 86 -6.43 -23.79 16.93
N GLY A 87 -5.54 -22.83 17.22
CA GLY A 87 -4.28 -23.10 17.91
C GLY A 87 -3.14 -22.23 17.42
N ILE A 88 -1.94 -22.56 17.90
CA ILE A 88 -0.71 -21.84 17.60
C ILE A 88 -0.02 -22.52 16.42
N ILE A 89 0.14 -21.78 15.32
CA ILE A 89 0.88 -22.22 14.15
C ILE A 89 2.31 -21.69 14.28
N ASN A 90 3.26 -22.60 14.38
CA ASN A 90 4.67 -22.26 14.27
C ASN A 90 5.04 -22.19 12.79
N ILE A 91 5.08 -21.00 12.21
CA ILE A 91 5.50 -20.83 10.81
C ILE A 91 7.00 -20.55 10.78
N LEU A 92 7.74 -21.61 10.50
CA LEU A 92 9.13 -21.55 10.04
C LEU A 92 9.10 -21.19 8.56
N LEU A 93 9.12 -19.90 8.18
CA LEU A 93 9.40 -19.52 6.79
C LEU A 93 9.66 -18.01 6.65
N PHE A 94 10.93 -17.65 6.43
CA PHE A 94 11.29 -16.49 5.62
C PHE A 94 12.53 -16.78 4.79
N THR A 95 12.35 -17.53 3.71
CA THR A 95 13.16 -17.35 2.50
C THR A 95 12.25 -17.47 1.30
N TRP A 96 11.82 -16.32 0.77
CA TRP A 96 11.35 -16.24 -0.61
C TRP A 96 12.53 -16.56 -1.52
N ARG A 97 12.48 -17.70 -2.20
CA ARG A 97 13.37 -18.02 -3.32
C ARG A 97 12.89 -17.17 -4.49
N ASN A 98 13.76 -16.28 -4.98
CA ASN A 98 13.58 -15.55 -6.24
C ASN A 98 13.40 -16.53 -7.41
#